data_AF-A0AAD8DG83-F1
#
_entry.id   AF-A0AAD8DG83-F1
#
_cell.length_a   1.000
_cell.length_b   1.000
_cell.length_c   1.000
_cell.angle_alpha   90.00
_cell.angle_beta   90.00
_cell.angle_gamma   90.00
#
_symmetry.space_group_name_H-M   'P 1'
#
loop_
_entity.id
_entity.type
_entity.pdbx_description
1 polymer ?
#
loop_
_entity_poly.entity_id
_entity_poly.type
_entity_poly.pdbx_seq_one_letter_code
_entity_poly.pdbx_strand_id
1 'polypeptide(L)'
;MLQLCYSWPVPVDKVKNEAKLLAQTTIIRIEKHTDQFKVSPNVVFSGLELIPDSSSDKALDSLGSVEENLGIFQEILSSLPVDNVDQILADIINLQTIIRSLAVSIRCAPLKSRNTGHLENFLKNNLTFRFTIGNVALDRLQKYLLKLLRNLDQLKKC
;
A
#
# COMPACT_ATOMS: atom_id res chain seq x y z
N MET A 1 -17.33 29.22 25.57
CA MET A 1 -16.50 29.61 24.42
C MET A 1 -15.47 28.50 24.22
N LEU A 2 -15.69 27.58 23.28
CA LEU A 2 -14.82 26.42 23.07
C LEU A 2 -13.56 26.88 22.31
N GLN A 3 -12.41 26.84 22.98
CA GLN A 3 -11.12 27.08 22.33
C GLN A 3 -10.87 25.96 21.32
N LEU A 4 -10.89 26.32 20.03
CA LEU A 4 -10.30 25.49 18.99
C LEU A 4 -8.82 25.28 19.35
N CYS A 5 -8.46 24.04 19.70
CA CYS A 5 -7.06 23.64 19.76
C CYS A 5 -6.49 23.78 18.34
N TYR A 6 -5.67 24.81 18.14
CA TYR A 6 -4.85 24.93 16.94
C TYR A 6 -3.82 23.79 16.99
N SER A 7 -4.15 22.66 16.36
CA SER A 7 -3.14 21.66 16.05
C SER A 7 -2.13 22.30 15.12
N TRP A 8 -0.88 22.42 15.59
CA TRP A 8 0.20 22.88 14.74
C TRP A 8 0.35 21.92 13.56
N PRO A 9 0.49 22.43 12.32
CA PRO A 9 0.74 21.59 11.17
C PRO A 9 1.98 20.75 11.42
N VAL A 10 1.86 19.42 11.30
CA VAL A 10 3.01 18.53 11.39
C VAL A 10 3.95 18.85 10.21
N PRO A 11 5.26 19.08 10.46
CA PRO A 11 6.21 19.36 9.38
C PRO A 11 6.17 18.26 8.32
N VAL A 12 6.12 18.65 7.04
CA VAL A 12 6.05 17.72 5.90
C VAL A 12 7.16 16.66 5.95
N ASP A 13 8.37 17.06 6.30
CA ASP A 13 9.52 16.16 6.39
C ASP A 13 9.35 15.11 7.50
N LYS A 14 8.70 15.47 8.60
CA LYS A 14 8.39 14.52 9.68
C LYS A 14 7.42 13.44 9.19
N VAL A 15 6.34 13.85 8.51
CA VAL A 15 5.35 12.91 7.94
C VAL A 15 6.00 12.00 6.89
N LYS A 16 6.88 12.55 6.04
CA LYS A 16 7.65 11.75 5.05
C LYS A 16 8.59 10.76 5.71
N ASN A 17 9.28 11.15 6.78
CA ASN A 17 10.18 10.26 7.51
C ASN A 17 9.42 9.12 8.21
N GLU A 18 8.24 9.39 8.77
CA GLU A 18 7.35 8.38 9.33
C GLU A 18 6.91 7.38 8.26
N ALA A 19 6.49 7.86 7.08
CA ALA A 19 6.15 6.99 5.94
C ALA A 19 7.34 6.13 5.49
N LYS A 20 8.55 6.69 5.42
CA LYS A 20 9.77 5.95 5.05
C LYS A 20 10.08 4.84 6.04
N LEU A 21 10.06 5.16 7.34
CA LEU A 21 10.33 4.20 8.40
C LEU A 21 9.33 3.04 8.38
N LEU A 22 8.04 3.35 8.22
CA LEU A 22 7.00 2.34 8.16
C LEU A 22 7.16 1.46 6.90
N ALA A 23 7.37 2.06 5.72
CA ALA A 23 7.58 1.32 4.49
C ALA A 23 8.80 0.38 4.56
N GLN A 24 9.92 0.83 5.15
CA GLN A 24 11.10 -0.03 5.39
C GLN A 24 10.78 -1.18 6.34
N THR A 25 10.07 -0.90 7.44
CA THR A 25 9.66 -1.93 8.41
C THR A 25 8.78 -2.99 7.75
N THR A 26 7.82 -2.56 6.93
CA THR A 26 6.93 -3.46 6.20
C THR A 26 7.66 -4.31 5.17
N ILE A 27 8.64 -3.75 4.44
CA ILE A 27 9.49 -4.52 3.52
C ILE A 27 10.20 -5.67 4.25
N ILE A 28 10.84 -5.39 5.39
CA ILE A 28 11.53 -6.41 6.20
C ILE A 28 10.54 -7.49 6.68
N ARG A 29 9.32 -7.09 7.05
CA ARG A 29 8.27 -8.01 7.50
C ARG A 29 7.76 -8.90 6.36
N ILE A 30 7.66 -8.38 5.14
CA ILE A 30 7.32 -9.15 3.92
C ILE A 30 8.44 -10.14 3.57
N GLU A 31 9.70 -9.72 3.65
CA GLU A 31 10.86 -10.59 3.39
C GLU A 31 10.86 -11.79 4.36
N LYS A 32 10.73 -11.50 5.66
CA LYS A 32 10.65 -12.54 6.69
C LYS A 32 9.48 -13.50 6.47
N HIS A 33 8.34 -12.99 6.02
CA HIS A 33 7.17 -13.82 5.70
C HIS A 33 7.48 -14.72 4.49
N THR A 34 7.98 -14.15 3.40
CA THR A 34 8.28 -14.88 2.16
C THR A 34 9.32 -15.98 2.36
N ASP A 35 10.37 -15.71 3.14
CA ASP A 35 11.44 -16.67 3.49
C ASP A 35 10.89 -17.88 4.29
N GLN A 36 9.92 -17.64 5.18
CA GLN A 36 9.30 -18.69 5.97
C GLN A 36 8.44 -19.63 5.13
N PHE A 37 7.82 -19.13 4.06
CA PHE A 37 6.85 -19.88 3.27
C PHE A 37 7.38 -20.42 1.93
N LYS A 38 8.69 -20.27 1.62
CA LYS A 38 9.39 -20.80 0.42
C LYS A 38 8.54 -20.71 -0.87
N VAL A 39 8.00 -19.54 -1.11
CA VAL A 39 7.07 -19.33 -2.22
C VAL A 39 7.84 -19.29 -3.54
N SER A 40 7.50 -20.18 -4.48
CA SER A 40 8.08 -20.15 -5.83
C SER A 40 7.31 -19.18 -6.73
N PRO A 41 7.97 -18.27 -7.50
CA PRO A 41 7.30 -17.10 -8.08
C PRO A 41 6.70 -17.28 -9.48
N ASN A 42 6.50 -18.50 -9.98
CA ASN A 42 6.10 -18.71 -11.38
C ASN A 42 4.65 -19.19 -11.53
N VAL A 43 3.67 -18.32 -11.26
CA VAL A 43 2.27 -18.58 -11.64
C VAL A 43 1.73 -17.45 -12.49
N VAL A 44 1.38 -17.77 -13.73
CA VAL A 44 0.65 -16.88 -14.64
C VAL A 44 -0.82 -17.29 -14.60
N PHE A 45 -1.68 -16.39 -14.12
CA PHE A 45 -3.13 -16.58 -14.09
C PHE A 45 -3.81 -15.28 -14.54
N SER A 46 -4.97 -15.37 -15.19
CA SER A 46 -5.73 -14.21 -15.68
C SER A 46 -6.28 -13.38 -14.51
N GLY A 47 -6.27 -12.04 -14.61
CA GLY A 47 -6.79 -11.16 -13.55
C GLY A 47 -5.70 -10.56 -12.64
N LEU A 48 -4.44 -10.98 -12.77
CA LEU A 48 -3.32 -10.40 -12.03
C LEU A 48 -3.05 -8.93 -12.41
N GLU A 49 -3.57 -8.44 -13.54
CA GLU A 49 -3.54 -7.02 -13.92
C GLU A 49 -4.29 -6.10 -12.94
N LEU A 50 -5.16 -6.66 -12.09
CA LEU A 50 -5.87 -5.92 -11.05
C LEU A 50 -4.99 -5.63 -9.82
N ILE A 51 -3.83 -6.30 -9.69
CA ILE A 51 -2.85 -6.06 -8.63
C ILE A 51 -1.82 -5.06 -9.15
N PRO A 52 -1.55 -3.93 -8.49
CA PRO A 52 -0.60 -2.93 -8.96
C PRO A 52 0.76 -3.54 -9.28
N ASP A 53 1.21 -3.40 -10.53
CA ASP A 53 2.56 -3.79 -10.92
C ASP A 53 3.50 -2.59 -10.80
N SER A 54 4.52 -2.74 -9.97
CA SER A 54 5.55 -1.75 -9.70
C SER A 54 6.79 -1.93 -10.58
N SER A 55 6.78 -2.88 -11.53
CA SER A 55 7.87 -3.16 -12.47
C SER A 55 8.21 -2.02 -13.43
N SER A 56 7.30 -1.07 -13.64
CA SER A 56 7.56 0.09 -14.47
C SER A 56 8.49 1.10 -13.78
N ASP A 57 9.54 1.53 -14.50
CA ASP A 57 10.46 2.59 -14.07
C ASP A 57 9.82 3.99 -14.00
N LYS A 58 8.56 4.15 -14.42
CA LYS A 58 7.84 5.42 -14.31
C LYS A 58 7.76 5.87 -12.85
N ALA A 59 8.11 7.11 -12.56
CA ALA A 59 7.96 7.70 -11.23
C ALA A 59 6.50 7.63 -10.73
N LEU A 60 6.32 7.67 -9.41
CA LEU A 60 4.97 7.78 -8.83
C LEU A 60 4.38 9.15 -9.16
N ASP A 61 3.13 9.16 -9.63
CA ASP A 61 2.52 10.35 -10.24
C ASP A 61 1.97 11.31 -9.17
N SER A 62 1.16 10.79 -8.24
CA SER A 62 0.50 11.60 -7.21
C SER A 62 0.27 10.84 -5.90
N LEU A 63 0.02 11.57 -4.80
CA LEU A 63 -0.40 10.97 -3.53
C LEU A 63 -1.73 10.22 -3.67
N GLY A 64 -2.61 10.63 -4.59
CA GLY A 64 -3.83 9.90 -4.92
C GLY A 64 -3.53 8.52 -5.49
N SER A 65 -2.61 8.43 -6.45
CA SER A 65 -2.16 7.13 -7.00
C SER A 65 -1.51 6.24 -5.93
N VAL A 66 -0.86 6.85 -4.93
CA VAL A 66 -0.27 6.11 -3.81
C VAL A 66 -1.35 5.52 -2.91
N GLU A 67 -2.32 6.33 -2.52
CA GLU A 67 -3.44 5.90 -1.70
C GLU A 67 -4.26 4.80 -2.39
N GLU A 68 -4.50 4.94 -3.69
CA GLU A 68 -5.22 3.96 -4.50
C GLU A 68 -4.51 2.59 -4.52
N ASN A 69 -3.22 2.58 -4.84
CA ASN A 69 -2.44 1.34 -4.91
C ASN A 69 -2.35 0.66 -3.54
N LEU A 70 -2.14 1.42 -2.46
CA LEU A 70 -2.14 0.88 -1.10
C LEU A 70 -3.52 0.32 -0.71
N GLY A 71 -4.61 0.96 -1.15
CA GLY A 71 -5.97 0.47 -0.96
C GLY A 71 -6.22 -0.87 -1.65
N ILE A 72 -5.70 -1.07 -2.86
CA ILE A 72 -5.77 -2.37 -3.54
C ILE A 72 -5.03 -3.45 -2.75
N PHE A 73 -3.81 -3.18 -2.28
CA PHE A 73 -3.09 -4.14 -1.43
C PHE A 73 -3.81 -4.41 -0.12
N GLN A 74 -4.42 -3.40 0.52
CA GLN A 74 -5.23 -3.58 1.72
C GLN A 74 -6.41 -4.53 1.45
N GLU A 75 -7.16 -4.32 0.36
CA GLU A 75 -8.32 -5.15 0.01
C GLU A 75 -7.91 -6.61 -0.20
N ILE A 76 -6.83 -6.82 -0.97
CA ILE A 76 -6.29 -8.16 -1.19
C ILE A 76 -5.89 -8.79 0.14
N LEU A 77 -5.05 -8.14 0.94
CA LEU A 77 -4.58 -8.67 2.23
C LEU A 77 -5.73 -8.94 3.22
N SER A 78 -6.79 -8.14 3.19
CA SER A 78 -7.98 -8.35 4.04
C SER A 78 -8.81 -9.56 3.62
N SER A 79 -8.78 -9.91 2.32
CA SER A 79 -9.50 -11.06 1.76
C SER A 79 -8.76 -12.39 1.93
N LEU A 80 -7.49 -12.33 2.37
CA LEU A 80 -6.59 -13.46 2.37
C LEU A 80 -6.51 -14.13 3.75
N PRO A 81 -6.74 -15.45 3.84
CA PRO A 81 -6.54 -16.22 5.07
C PRO A 81 -5.08 -16.69 5.14
N VAL A 82 -4.14 -15.75 5.03
CA VAL A 82 -2.71 -16.04 5.12
C VAL A 82 -2.28 -15.77 6.55
N ASP A 83 -1.80 -16.80 7.23
CA ASP A 83 -1.30 -16.65 8.59
C ASP A 83 -0.18 -15.59 8.63
N ASN A 84 -0.18 -14.77 9.67
CA ASN A 84 0.84 -13.75 9.95
C ASN A 84 0.91 -12.56 8.97
N VAL A 85 -0.13 -12.26 8.19
CA VAL A 85 -0.19 -11.00 7.40
C VAL A 85 -0.84 -9.83 8.13
N ASP A 86 -1.45 -10.04 9.30
CA ASP A 86 -2.17 -9.01 10.07
C ASP A 86 -1.32 -7.77 10.34
N GLN A 87 -0.05 -7.98 10.69
CA GLN A 87 0.87 -6.89 10.94
C GLN A 87 1.25 -6.14 9.65
N ILE A 88 1.37 -6.84 8.53
CA ILE A 88 1.61 -6.21 7.22
C ILE A 88 0.37 -5.39 6.82
N LEU A 89 -0.84 -5.94 6.99
CA LEU A 89 -2.10 -5.25 6.74
C LEU A 89 -2.22 -3.98 7.61
N ALA A 90 -1.92 -4.08 8.91
CA ALA A 90 -1.91 -2.93 9.81
C ALA A 90 -0.92 -1.85 9.36
N ASP A 91 0.28 -2.24 8.93
CA ASP A 91 1.25 -1.28 8.39
C ASP A 91 0.71 -0.58 7.13
N ILE A 92 0.03 -1.28 6.23
CA ILE A 92 -0.55 -0.68 5.02
C ILE A 92 -1.67 0.30 5.35
N ILE A 93 -2.53 -0.01 6.33
CA ILE A 93 -3.58 0.90 6.81
C ILE A 93 -2.95 2.16 7.45
N ASN A 94 -1.91 1.97 8.26
CA ASN A 94 -1.17 3.07 8.88
C ASN A 94 -0.46 3.92 7.83
N LEU A 95 0.15 3.31 6.82
CA LEU A 95 0.83 4.01 5.74
C LEU A 95 -0.16 4.86 4.94
N GLN A 96 -1.36 4.35 4.63
CA GLN A 96 -2.42 5.16 4.02
C GLN A 96 -2.80 6.36 4.89
N THR A 97 -2.90 6.18 6.20
CA THR A 97 -3.18 7.27 7.14
C THR A 97 -2.09 8.34 7.09
N ILE A 98 -0.82 7.95 7.03
CA ILE A 98 0.30 8.86 6.88
C ILE A 98 0.27 9.57 5.51
N ILE A 99 -0.05 8.87 4.42
CA ILE A 99 -0.17 9.46 3.08
C ILE A 99 -1.32 10.48 3.01
N ARG A 100 -2.47 10.20 3.63
CA ARG A 100 -3.58 11.16 3.73
C ARG A 100 -3.18 12.37 4.57
N SER A 101 -2.44 12.17 5.66
CA SER A 101 -1.86 13.29 6.46
C SER A 101 -0.90 14.15 5.63
N LEU A 102 -0.03 13.51 4.84
CA LEU A 102 0.89 14.21 3.94
C LEU A 102 0.13 15.04 2.89
N ALA A 103 -0.95 14.50 2.32
CA ALA A 103 -1.81 15.22 1.38
C ALA A 103 -2.44 16.48 2.02
N VAL A 104 -2.89 16.39 3.28
CA VAL A 104 -3.39 17.54 4.03
C VAL A 104 -2.27 18.58 4.25
N SER A 105 -1.08 18.15 4.65
CA SER A 105 0.07 19.06 4.88
C SER A 105 0.49 19.82 3.63
N ILE A 106 0.26 19.29 2.43
CA ILE A 106 0.51 19.98 1.15
C ILE A 106 -0.74 20.60 0.52
N ARG A 107 -1.86 20.70 1.27
CA ARG A 107 -3.13 21.36 0.89
C ARG A 107 -3.88 20.70 -0.27
N CYS A 108 -3.83 19.39 -0.37
CA CYS A 108 -4.68 18.65 -1.30
C CYS A 108 -6.14 18.58 -0.85
N ALA A 109 -7.04 18.35 -1.81
CA ALA A 109 -8.38 17.86 -1.50
C ALA A 109 -8.30 16.45 -0.87
N PRO A 110 -9.32 16.03 -0.12
CA PRO A 110 -9.39 14.66 0.39
C PRO A 110 -9.20 13.64 -0.74
N LEU A 111 -8.25 12.73 -0.54
CA LEU A 111 -8.01 11.64 -1.49
C LEU A 111 -9.25 10.74 -1.52
N LYS A 112 -9.76 10.44 -2.72
CA LYS A 112 -10.94 9.60 -2.91
C LYS A 112 -10.51 8.15 -2.98
N SER A 113 -11.19 7.28 -2.24
CA SER A 113 -11.03 5.84 -2.44
C SER A 113 -11.59 5.46 -3.81
N ARG A 114 -10.92 4.54 -4.49
CA ARG A 114 -11.40 3.98 -5.76
C ARG A 114 -12.50 2.94 -5.51
N ASN A 115 -13.34 2.73 -6.52
CA ASN A 115 -14.26 1.59 -6.57
C ASN A 115 -13.48 0.27 -6.75
N THR A 116 -13.52 -0.60 -5.75
CA THR A 116 -12.87 -1.91 -5.69
C THR A 116 -13.75 -3.06 -6.20
N GLY A 117 -14.96 -2.81 -6.71
CA GLY A 117 -15.91 -3.87 -7.05
C GLY A 117 -15.40 -4.91 -8.06
N HIS A 118 -14.58 -4.51 -9.02
CA HIS A 118 -13.92 -5.46 -9.93
C HIS A 118 -12.89 -6.35 -9.23
N LEU A 119 -12.12 -5.77 -8.30
CA LEU A 119 -11.14 -6.49 -7.49
C LEU A 119 -11.84 -7.46 -6.52
N GLU A 120 -12.88 -6.99 -5.83
CA GLU A 120 -13.69 -7.83 -4.94
C GLU A 120 -14.31 -9.02 -5.68
N ASN A 121 -14.88 -8.79 -6.87
CA ASN A 121 -15.43 -9.86 -7.70
C ASN A 121 -14.34 -10.83 -8.14
N PHE A 122 -13.16 -10.34 -8.52
CA PHE A 122 -12.02 -11.18 -8.84
C PHE A 122 -11.60 -12.06 -7.65
N LEU A 123 -11.48 -11.49 -6.45
CA LEU A 123 -11.09 -12.22 -5.24
C LEU A 123 -12.12 -13.29 -4.87
N LYS A 124 -13.42 -12.94 -4.93
CA LYS A 124 -14.54 -13.87 -4.68
C LYS A 124 -14.59 -15.03 -5.68
N ASN A 125 -14.30 -14.77 -6.95
CA ASN A 125 -14.34 -15.80 -8.00
C ASN A 125 -13.09 -16.70 -7.99
N ASN A 126 -12.02 -16.31 -7.30
CA ASN A 126 -10.72 -17.00 -7.32
C ASN A 126 -10.26 -17.47 -5.93
N LEU A 127 -11.19 -17.78 -5.02
CA LEU A 127 -10.90 -18.23 -3.65
C LEU A 127 -9.96 -19.45 -3.59
N THR A 128 -10.04 -20.36 -4.56
CA THR A 128 -9.14 -21.52 -4.67
C THR A 128 -7.67 -21.12 -4.86
N PHE A 129 -7.42 -19.94 -5.43
CA PHE A 129 -6.07 -19.40 -5.68
C PHE A 129 -5.63 -18.36 -4.66
N ARG A 130 -6.35 -18.21 -3.53
CA ARG A 130 -6.07 -17.20 -2.50
C ARG A 130 -4.59 -17.13 -2.10
N PHE A 131 -3.95 -18.27 -1.84
CA PHE A 131 -2.52 -18.29 -1.44
C PHE A 131 -1.61 -17.75 -2.55
N THR A 132 -1.84 -18.15 -3.80
CA THR A 132 -1.11 -17.64 -4.96
C THR A 132 -1.31 -16.14 -5.14
N ILE A 133 -2.56 -15.67 -5.06
CA ILE A 133 -2.90 -14.24 -5.17
C ILE A 133 -2.19 -13.44 -4.07
N GLY A 134 -2.22 -13.94 -2.84
CA GLY A 134 -1.54 -13.30 -1.71
C GLY A 134 -0.05 -13.21 -1.87
N ASN A 135 0.58 -14.27 -2.35
CA ASN A 135 2.01 -14.27 -2.63
C ASN A 135 2.40 -13.27 -3.71
N VAL A 136 1.64 -13.20 -4.81
CA VAL A 136 1.86 -12.21 -5.86
C VAL A 136 1.65 -10.79 -5.31
N ALA A 137 0.63 -10.59 -4.48
CA ALA A 137 0.36 -9.29 -3.85
C ALA A 137 1.50 -8.86 -2.92
N LEU A 138 2.05 -9.78 -2.11
CA LEU A 138 3.18 -9.48 -1.22
C LEU A 138 4.46 -9.12 -1.99
N ASP A 139 4.80 -9.88 -3.05
CA ASP A 139 5.93 -9.56 -3.94
C ASP A 139 5.78 -8.18 -4.58
N ARG A 140 4.59 -7.90 -5.16
CA ARG A 140 4.31 -6.61 -5.80
C ARG A 140 4.28 -5.46 -4.79
N LEU A 141 3.77 -5.71 -3.59
CA LEU A 141 3.77 -4.73 -2.49
C LEU A 141 5.19 -4.38 -2.06
N GLN A 142 6.07 -5.37 -1.88
CA GLN A 142 7.47 -5.13 -1.52
C GLN A 142 8.15 -4.22 -2.56
N LYS A 143 8.02 -4.56 -3.86
CA LYS A 143 8.55 -3.76 -4.98
C LYS A 143 7.94 -2.36 -5.01
N TYR A 144 6.64 -2.25 -4.71
CA TYR A 144 5.93 -0.98 -4.65
C TYR A 144 6.42 -0.08 -3.50
N LEU A 145 6.65 -0.65 -2.32
CA LEU A 145 7.20 0.07 -1.17
C LEU A 145 8.63 0.56 -1.44
N LEU A 146 9.47 -0.26 -2.09
CA LEU A 146 10.80 0.17 -2.54
C LEU A 146 10.71 1.35 -3.51
N LYS A 147 9.75 1.32 -4.43
CA LYS A 147 9.47 2.43 -5.36
C LYS A 147 8.98 3.66 -4.61
N LEU A 148 8.09 3.51 -3.62
CA LEU A 148 7.62 4.60 -2.78
C LEU A 148 8.79 5.30 -2.07
N LEU A 149 9.70 4.54 -1.45
CA LEU A 149 10.88 5.09 -0.78
C LEU A 149 11.74 5.98 -1.71
N ARG A 150 11.90 5.58 -2.98
CA ARG A 150 12.68 6.34 -3.97
C ARG A 150 11.99 7.62 -4.46
N ASN A 151 10.66 7.65 -4.42
CA ASN A 151 9.85 8.72 -5.04
C ASN A 151 9.22 9.68 -4.01
N LEU A 152 9.10 9.29 -2.73
CA LEU A 152 8.32 10.02 -1.73
C LEU A 152 8.74 11.49 -1.57
N ASP A 153 10.03 11.80 -1.68
CA ASP A 153 10.51 13.18 -1.56
C ASP A 153 10.07 14.07 -2.73
N GLN A 154 9.85 13.46 -3.90
CA GLN A 154 9.46 14.12 -5.15
C GLN A 154 7.93 14.26 -5.28
N LEU A 155 7.14 13.52 -4.48
CA LEU A 155 5.69 13.62 -4.47
C LEU A 155 5.25 14.98 -3.89
N LYS A 156 4.72 15.82 -4.77
CA LYS A 156 4.23 17.18 -4.46
C LYS A 156 2.81 17.43 -4.98
N LYS A 157 2.16 16.41 -5.53
CA LYS A 157 0.87 16.52 -6.18
C LYS A 157 -0.11 15.49 -5.63
N CYS A 158 -1.37 15.89 -5.70
CA CYS A 158 -2.53 15.02 -5.71
C CYS A 158 -3.13 15.13 -7.12
#